data_AF-A0A6N2URS0-F1
#
_entry.id   AF-A0A6N2URS0-F1
#
_cell.length_a   1.000
_cell.length_b   1.000
_cell.length_c   1.000
_cell.angle_alpha   90.00
_cell.angle_beta   90.00
_cell.angle_gamma   90.00
#
_symmetry.space_group_name_H-M   'P 1'
#
loop_
_entity.id
_entity.type
_entity.pdbx_description
1 polymer ?
#
loop_
_entity_poly.entity_id
_entity_poly.type
_entity_poly.pdbx_seq_one_letter_code
_entity_poly.pdbx_strand_id
1 'polypeptide(L)' 'MPRNKHGKPASLEDRYLSELGQGGERDDMLQALCRIADQLKRSNDMREPKHEPAK' A
#
# COMPACT_ATOMS: atom_id res chain seq x y z
N MET A 1 -25.60 20.55 -9.77
CA MET A 1 -24.18 20.33 -9.39
C MET A 1 -23.46 19.73 -10.60
N PRO A 2 -22.55 20.44 -11.28
CA PRO A 2 -21.85 19.85 -12.42
C PRO A 2 -20.75 18.90 -11.91
N ARG A 3 -20.94 17.61 -12.17
CA ARG A 3 -19.92 16.54 -12.10
C ARG A 3 -19.01 16.72 -13.34
N ASN A 4 -17.70 16.79 -13.13
CA ASN A 4 -16.61 16.38 -14.04
C ASN A 4 -15.41 17.30 -13.91
N LYS A 5 -14.41 16.92 -13.11
CA LYS A 5 -12.99 17.20 -13.39
C LYS A 5 -12.11 16.11 -12.78
N HIS A 6 -12.24 14.87 -13.27
CA HIS A 6 -11.11 13.94 -13.18
C HIS A 6 -10.11 14.36 -14.26
N GLY A 7 -9.22 15.27 -13.88
CA GLY A 7 -8.03 15.58 -14.67
C GLY A 7 -7.20 14.32 -14.86
N LYS A 8 -6.43 14.30 -15.96
CA LYS A 8 -5.51 13.20 -16.29
C LYS A 8 -4.72 12.78 -15.04
N PRO A 9 -4.62 11.48 -14.71
CA PRO A 9 -3.94 11.01 -13.51
C PRO A 9 -2.49 11.51 -13.50
N ALA A 10 -2.06 12.09 -12.38
CA ALA A 10 -0.77 12.77 -12.27
C ALA A 10 0.40 11.78 -12.20
N SER A 11 0.12 10.52 -11.86
CA SER A 11 1.10 9.44 -11.73
C SER A 11 0.51 8.10 -12.19
N LEU A 12 1.39 7.10 -12.41
CA LEU A 12 0.98 5.71 -12.66
C LEU A 12 0.20 5.13 -11.48
N GLU A 13 0.56 5.53 -10.26
CA GLU A 13 -0.15 5.17 -9.03
C GLU A 13 -1.58 5.74 -9.05
N ASP A 14 -1.75 7.02 -9.37
CA ASP A 14 -3.08 7.64 -9.50
C ASP A 14 -3.93 6.93 -10.55
N ARG A 15 -3.32 6.49 -11.65
CA ARG A 15 -4.02 5.78 -12.71
C ARG A 15 -4.47 4.39 -12.25
N TYR A 16 -3.59 3.63 -11.58
CA TYR A 16 -3.92 2.34 -10.99
C TYR A 16 -5.01 2.46 -9.93
N LEU A 17 -4.89 3.44 -9.03
CA LEU A 17 -5.88 3.70 -7.99
C LEU A 17 -7.22 4.19 -8.56
N SER A 18 -7.19 4.91 -9.69
CA SER A 18 -8.41 5.32 -10.41
C SER A 18 -9.07 4.15 -11.16
N GLU A 19 -8.27 3.20 -11.68
CA GLU A 19 -8.74 1.99 -12.36
C GLU A 19 -9.29 0.94 -11.38
N LEU A 20 -8.80 0.93 -10.14
CA LEU A 20 -9.33 0.12 -9.03
C LEU A 20 -10.73 0.55 -8.54
N GLY A 21 -11.30 1.62 -9.09
CA GLY A 21 -12.65 2.09 -8.77
C GLY A 21 -12.71 3.10 -7.63
N GLN A 22 -13.79 3.89 -7.61
CA GLN A 22 -14.06 4.86 -6.54
C GLN A 22 -14.86 4.18 -5.41
N GLY A 23 -14.18 3.64 -4.39
CA GLY A 23 -14.88 3.06 -3.23
C GLY A 23 -14.09 2.00 -2.47
N GLY A 24 -14.78 1.28 -1.58
CA GLY A 24 -14.23 0.37 -0.56
C GLY A 24 -13.18 -0.64 -1.05
N GLU A 25 -13.19 -1.00 -2.34
CA GLU A 25 -12.17 -1.88 -2.94
C GLU A 25 -10.75 -1.29 -2.86
N ARG A 26 -10.61 0.05 -2.94
CA ARG A 26 -9.33 0.73 -2.74
C ARG A 26 -8.83 0.56 -1.31
N ASP A 27 -9.73 0.76 -0.34
CA ASP A 27 -9.38 0.70 1.07
C ASP A 27 -9.14 -0.75 1.51
N ASP A 28 -9.87 -1.72 0.95
CA ASP A 28 -9.65 -3.15 1.13
C ASP A 28 -8.28 -3.58 0.58
N MET A 29 -7.89 -3.10 -0.61
CA MET A 29 -6.56 -3.37 -1.18
C MET A 29 -5.46 -2.77 -0.31
N LEU A 30 -5.59 -1.50 0.10
CA LEU A 30 -4.63 -0.85 0.98
C LEU A 30 -4.49 -1.62 2.30
N GLN A 31 -5.60 -2.06 2.88
CA GLN A 31 -5.61 -2.85 4.11
C GLN A 31 -4.95 -4.22 3.91
N ALA A 32 -5.15 -4.88 2.77
CA ALA A 32 -4.48 -6.13 2.42
C ALA A 32 -2.96 -5.94 2.29
N LEU A 33 -2.52 -4.85 1.64
CA LEU A 33 -1.10 -4.51 1.50
C LEU A 33 -0.45 -4.23 2.87
N CYS A 34 -1.10 -3.47 3.74
CA CYS A 34 -0.63 -3.23 5.11
C CYS A 34 -0.48 -4.55 5.89
N ARG A 35 -1.45 -5.47 5.76
CA ARG A 35 -1.40 -6.76 6.44
C ARG A 35 -0.24 -7.64 5.96
N ILE A 36 0.04 -7.65 4.65
CA ILE A 36 1.19 -8.37 4.08
C ILE A 36 2.50 -7.75 4.57
N ALA A 37 2.62 -6.42 4.57
CA ALA A 37 3.79 -5.73 5.07
C ALA A 37 4.07 -6.05 6.55
N ASP A 38 3.03 -6.07 7.39
CA ASP A 38 3.14 -6.46 8.81
C ASP A 38 3.58 -7.92 8.98
N GLN A 39 3.06 -8.84 8.15
CA GLN A 39 3.46 -10.24 8.17
C GLN A 39 4.93 -10.42 7.76
N LEU A 40 5.38 -9.68 6.73
CA LEU A 40 6.76 -9.69 6.28
C LEU A 40 7.69 -9.10 7.34
N LYS A 41 7.31 -7.97 7.96
CA LYS A 41 8.06 -7.35 9.06
C LYS A 41 8.22 -8.31 10.23
N ARG A 42 7.13 -8.92 10.70
CA ARG A 42 7.17 -9.92 11.78
C ARG A 42 8.02 -11.14 11.41
N SER A 43 7.95 -11.59 10.17
CA SER A 43 8.76 -12.72 9.69
C SER A 43 10.25 -12.35 9.64
N ASN A 44 10.59 -11.10 9.30
CA ASN A 44 11.95 -10.58 9.28
C ASN A 44 12.48 -10.37 10.71
N ASP A 45 11.69 -9.76 11.59
CA ASP A 45 12.00 -9.57 13.01
C ASP A 45 12.23 -10.92 13.73
N MET A 46 11.55 -11.99 13.29
CA MET A 46 11.76 -13.36 13.79
C MET A 46 12.96 -14.08 13.14
N ARG A 47 13.44 -13.59 11.98
CA ARG A 47 14.57 -14.15 11.22
C ARG A 47 15.90 -13.51 11.55
N GLU A 48 15.93 -12.27 12.06
CA GLU A 48 17.15 -11.63 12.53
C GLU A 48 17.41 -12.04 14.00
N PRO A 49 18.31 -12.99 14.30
CA PRO A 49 18.98 -12.97 15.59
C PRO A 49 19.78 -11.67 15.60
N LYS A 50 19.34 -10.71 16.44
CA LYS A 50 20.04 -9.47 16.80
C LYS A 50 21.47 -9.46 16.28
N HIS A 51 21.70 -8.85 15.11
CA HIS A 51 23.07 -8.56 14.69
C HIS A 51 23.53 -7.42 15.59
N GLU A 52 23.91 -7.77 16.83
CA GLU A 52 24.69 -6.86 17.66
C GLU A 52 25.94 -6.51 16.83
N PRO A 53 26.25 -5.22 16.65
CA PRO A 53 27.54 -4.85 16.11
C PRO A 53 28.56 -5.24 17.19
N ALA A 54 29.35 -6.28 16.90
CA ALA A 54 30.49 -6.63 17.73
C ALA A 54 31.38 -5.39 17.89
N LYS A 55 31.54 -4.96 19.14
CA LYS A 55 32.54 -3.95 19.54
C LYS A 55 33.94 -4.55 19.49
#